data_AF-A0A4T0NEB9-F1
#
_entry.id   AF-A0A4T0NEB9-F1
#
_cell.length_a   1.000
_cell.length_b   1.000
_cell.length_c   1.000
_cell.angle_alpha   90.00
_cell.angle_beta   90.00
_cell.angle_gamma   90.00
#
_symmetry.space_group_name_H-M   'P 1'
#
loop_
_entity.id
_entity.type
_entity.pdbx_description
1 polymer ?
#
loop_
_entity_poly.entity_id
_entity_poly.type
_entity_poly.pdbx_seq_one_letter_code
_entity_poly.pdbx_strand_id
1 'polypeptide(L)'
;MVDGVRISGASCIYKPKDYPKGYFEKIPYNNYTLRSTYHIRQFDVAKLSFLPKPDIFLSHDWPLSIERYGDTNKLIQKKPFFENEISRNELGSPPLLTLLEKLKPRQWFSAHLHVYFKAKWISVTSTNKRVPSSLQSQPSKRIKVVDSIDPADSTANDTSNVGNPDEIAIEDDDRPDDAVAENKDGNPEEIVIEDEIDEGDVNVEAQSNDKRDIINDQETTYFTALDKSLPKRKFLEFIEVETTQELQSEKPSFTFDPHWLAITRAFHPFMTIGEDQLELPSDEDAKREIATQLEWTNEYLSNVQVESIQHVSARLLQINFANNSKALAYTNPQTENFCSMLEIPNLVNPQPYENLTQPEYQGEGLTSKEQQ
;
A
#
# COMPACT_ATOMS: atom_id res chain seq x y z
N MET A 1 -12.00 10.99 0.65
CA MET A 1 -13.26 10.52 1.25
C MET A 1 -14.23 10.15 0.14
N VAL A 2 -15.12 9.21 0.39
CA VAL A 2 -16.21 8.82 -0.52
C VAL A 2 -17.51 8.86 0.26
N ASP A 3 -18.34 9.86 0.01
CA ASP A 3 -19.64 10.06 0.70
C ASP A 3 -19.56 9.85 2.23
N GLY A 4 -18.55 10.44 2.87
CA GLY A 4 -18.32 10.32 4.32
C GLY A 4 -17.36 9.20 4.75
N VAL A 5 -17.11 8.19 3.91
CA VAL A 5 -16.15 7.11 4.19
C VAL A 5 -14.71 7.59 4.01
N ARG A 6 -13.88 7.40 5.03
CA ARG A 6 -12.45 7.73 4.98
C ARG A 6 -11.66 6.53 4.48
N ILE A 7 -11.14 6.68 3.27
CA ILE A 7 -10.20 5.75 2.64
C ILE A 7 -8.81 6.38 2.68
N SER A 8 -7.85 5.65 3.24
CA SER A 8 -6.45 6.04 3.31
C SER A 8 -5.57 4.95 2.73
N GLY A 9 -4.33 5.26 2.36
CA GLY A 9 -3.42 4.21 1.95
C GLY A 9 -1.95 4.59 1.99
N ALA A 10 -1.12 3.57 2.08
CA ALA A 10 0.32 3.62 1.98
C ALA A 10 0.76 2.85 0.73
N SER A 11 1.23 3.57 -0.28
CA SER A 11 1.89 2.97 -1.43
C SER A 11 3.28 2.44 -1.06
N CYS A 12 3.91 1.72 -1.99
CA CYS A 12 5.30 1.26 -1.91
C CYS A 12 5.54 0.04 -1.01
N ILE A 13 6.72 -0.56 -1.17
CA ILE A 13 7.20 -1.72 -0.39
C ILE A 13 8.26 -1.28 0.62
N TYR A 14 8.44 -2.07 1.68
CA TYR A 14 9.48 -1.76 2.67
C TYR A 14 10.84 -2.38 2.32
N LYS A 15 11.87 -1.53 2.25
CA LYS A 15 13.28 -1.97 2.22
C LYS A 15 14.07 -1.20 3.29
N PRO A 16 14.72 -1.90 4.25
CA PRO A 16 15.40 -1.25 5.38
C PRO A 16 16.44 -0.21 4.99
N LYS A 17 17.22 -0.47 3.92
CA LYS A 17 18.31 0.40 3.47
C LYS A 17 17.81 1.77 2.98
N ASP A 18 16.58 1.84 2.46
CA ASP A 18 16.03 3.04 1.82
C ASP A 18 15.00 3.76 2.68
N TYR A 19 14.46 3.07 3.68
CA TYR A 19 13.48 3.63 4.60
C TYR A 19 13.90 4.97 5.26
N PRO A 20 15.13 5.15 5.77
CA PRO A 20 15.51 6.40 6.43
C PRO A 20 15.91 7.52 5.45
N LYS A 21 15.94 7.25 4.14
CA LYS A 21 16.42 8.21 3.13
C LYS A 21 15.33 9.21 2.73
N GLY A 22 15.72 10.28 2.04
CA GLY A 22 14.80 11.10 1.25
C GLY A 22 14.52 10.51 -0.13
N TYR A 23 13.99 11.33 -1.04
CA TYR A 23 13.79 10.97 -2.45
C TYR A 23 14.95 11.48 -3.30
N PHE A 24 15.89 10.59 -3.60
CA PHE A 24 17.09 10.90 -4.36
C PHE A 24 17.01 10.44 -5.82
N GLU A 25 15.99 9.64 -6.15
CA GLU A 25 15.79 9.07 -7.47
C GLU A 25 15.58 10.17 -8.51
N LYS A 26 16.40 10.16 -9.57
CA LYS A 26 16.34 11.13 -10.66
C LYS A 26 16.51 10.43 -12.00
N ILE A 27 15.79 10.92 -13.00
CA ILE A 27 15.95 10.48 -14.38
C ILE A 27 17.30 10.98 -14.92
N PRO A 28 18.08 10.15 -15.66
CA PRO A 28 17.79 8.75 -15.97
C PRO A 28 18.04 7.83 -14.76
N TYR A 29 17.09 6.94 -14.49
CA TYR A 29 17.24 5.94 -13.44
C TYR A 29 18.34 4.93 -13.80
N ASN A 30 19.16 4.58 -12.81
CA ASN A 30 19.96 3.37 -12.81
C ASN A 30 19.15 2.19 -12.23
N ASN A 31 19.69 0.97 -12.32
CA ASN A 31 19.03 -0.26 -11.84
C ASN A 31 18.55 -0.19 -10.39
N TYR A 32 19.32 0.48 -9.52
CA TYR A 32 18.96 0.64 -8.13
C TYR A 32 17.84 1.67 -7.95
N THR A 33 17.98 2.88 -8.52
CA THR A 33 16.97 3.96 -8.42
C THR A 33 15.63 3.61 -9.06
N LEU A 34 15.64 2.73 -10.08
CA LEU A 34 14.44 2.19 -10.69
C LEU A 34 13.63 1.33 -9.70
N ARG A 35 14.30 0.63 -8.79
CA ARG A 35 13.66 -0.17 -7.73
C ARG A 35 13.33 0.71 -6.52
N SER A 36 14.28 1.56 -6.09
CA SER A 36 14.13 2.35 -4.87
C SER A 36 13.02 3.40 -4.94
N THR A 37 12.60 3.82 -6.15
CA THR A 37 11.43 4.70 -6.33
C THR A 37 10.12 4.10 -5.82
N TYR A 38 10.04 2.77 -5.66
CA TYR A 38 8.87 2.06 -5.12
C TYR A 38 9.05 1.64 -3.67
N HIS A 39 10.08 2.14 -2.97
CA HIS A 39 10.29 1.85 -1.56
C HIS A 39 9.64 2.95 -0.70
N ILE A 40 8.94 2.58 0.38
CA ILE A 40 8.32 3.53 1.33
C ILE A 40 9.40 4.24 2.14
N ARG A 41 9.21 5.53 2.46
CA ARG A 41 10.14 6.31 3.31
C ARG A 41 9.60 6.51 4.72
N GLN A 42 10.50 6.79 5.66
CA GLN A 42 10.13 7.18 7.02
C GLN A 42 9.27 8.45 7.02
N PHE A 43 9.57 9.39 6.11
CA PHE A 43 8.78 10.58 5.86
C PHE A 43 7.30 10.27 5.57
N ASP A 44 7.02 9.30 4.69
CA ASP A 44 5.66 8.89 4.35
C ASP A 44 4.91 8.37 5.58
N VAL A 45 5.57 7.48 6.33
CA VAL A 45 4.99 6.85 7.51
C VAL A 45 4.73 7.88 8.61
N ALA A 46 5.64 8.83 8.81
CA ALA A 46 5.46 9.91 9.78
C ALA A 46 4.22 10.73 9.46
N LYS A 47 4.03 11.16 8.19
CA LYS A 47 2.82 11.86 7.75
C LYS A 47 1.55 11.06 8.01
N LEU A 48 1.51 9.83 7.50
CA LEU A 48 0.36 8.94 7.61
C LEU A 48 -0.01 8.66 9.07
N SER A 49 0.97 8.68 9.98
CA SER A 49 0.78 8.46 11.41
C SER A 49 -0.12 9.52 12.09
N PHE A 50 -0.30 10.70 11.49
CA PHE A 50 -1.16 11.77 12.01
C PHE A 50 -2.58 11.74 11.44
N LEU A 51 -2.90 10.79 10.56
CA LEU A 51 -4.25 10.66 10.05
C LEU A 51 -5.24 10.36 11.18
N PRO A 52 -6.46 10.92 11.13
CA PRO A 52 -7.55 10.41 11.94
C PRO A 52 -7.86 8.96 11.55
N LYS A 53 -8.51 8.22 12.45
CA LYS A 53 -8.88 6.81 12.21
C LYS A 53 -9.59 6.65 10.85
N PRO A 54 -9.02 5.85 9.92
CA PRO A 54 -9.66 5.53 8.66
C PRO A 54 -10.72 4.44 8.82
N ASP A 55 -11.72 4.43 7.94
CA ASP A 55 -12.62 3.29 7.80
C ASP A 55 -11.94 2.18 7.03
N ILE A 56 -11.23 2.55 5.97
CA ILE A 56 -10.49 1.67 5.08
C ILE A 56 -9.06 2.15 4.96
N PHE A 57 -8.11 1.24 5.15
CA PHE A 57 -6.71 1.47 4.86
C PHE A 57 -6.21 0.50 3.79
N LEU A 58 -5.51 1.02 2.78
CA LEU A 58 -4.94 0.26 1.68
C LEU A 58 -3.41 0.27 1.77
N SER A 59 -2.77 -0.87 1.57
CA SER A 59 -1.32 -0.94 1.39
C SER A 59 -0.95 -1.92 0.30
N HIS A 60 0.25 -1.79 -0.29
CA HIS A 60 0.75 -2.84 -1.18
C HIS A 60 1.21 -4.04 -0.35
N ASP A 61 2.21 -3.81 0.52
CA ASP A 61 2.74 -4.79 1.46
C ASP A 61 1.77 -5.11 2.61
N TRP A 62 2.01 -6.23 3.28
CA TRP A 62 1.30 -6.63 4.48
C TRP A 62 1.93 -5.96 5.72
N PRO A 63 1.16 -5.57 6.75
CA PRO A 63 1.72 -5.26 8.05
C PRO A 63 2.52 -6.45 8.60
N LEU A 64 3.67 -6.18 9.22
CA LEU A 64 4.52 -7.22 9.81
C LEU A 64 3.71 -8.10 10.77
N SER A 65 3.90 -9.41 10.66
CA SER A 65 3.31 -10.42 11.57
C SER A 65 1.78 -10.54 11.49
N ILE A 66 1.12 -9.95 10.49
CA ILE A 66 -0.34 -10.02 10.36
C ILE A 66 -0.84 -11.45 10.12
N GLU A 67 0.01 -12.34 9.60
CA GLU A 67 -0.29 -13.75 9.37
C GLU A 67 -0.65 -14.50 10.65
N ARG A 68 -0.16 -14.03 11.81
CA ARG A 68 -0.42 -14.64 13.13
C ARG A 68 -1.85 -14.45 13.61
N TYR A 69 -2.59 -13.55 12.96
CA TYR A 69 -3.97 -13.20 13.28
C TYR A 69 -4.97 -13.88 12.34
N GLY A 70 -4.52 -14.81 11.50
CA GLY A 70 -5.33 -15.65 10.63
C GLY A 70 -4.86 -17.11 10.64
N ASP A 71 -5.18 -17.87 9.59
CA ASP A 71 -4.75 -19.27 9.47
C ASP A 71 -3.34 -19.37 8.87
N THR A 72 -2.34 -19.21 9.73
CA THR A 72 -0.92 -19.29 9.34
C THR A 72 -0.55 -20.66 8.76
N ASN A 73 -1.15 -21.74 9.26
CA ASN A 73 -0.86 -23.09 8.78
C ASN A 73 -1.32 -23.27 7.34
N LYS A 74 -2.53 -22.82 7.01
CA LYS A 74 -3.04 -22.83 5.63
C LYS A 74 -2.23 -21.91 4.72
N LEU A 75 -1.75 -20.78 5.23
CA LEU A 75 -0.86 -19.89 4.49
C LEU A 75 0.46 -20.61 4.13
N ILE A 76 1.11 -21.26 5.10
CA ILE A 76 2.35 -22.02 4.90
C ILE A 76 2.10 -23.21 3.96
N GLN A 77 0.99 -23.94 4.11
CA GLN A 77 0.64 -25.02 3.17
C GLN A 77 0.54 -24.53 1.72
N LYS A 78 -0.06 -23.35 1.50
CA LYS A 78 -0.16 -22.75 0.16
C LYS A 78 1.15 -22.16 -0.33
N LYS A 79 1.98 -21.62 0.58
CA LYS A 79 3.27 -20.98 0.30
C LYS A 79 4.33 -21.38 1.34
N PRO A 80 4.96 -22.57 1.18
CA PRO A 80 5.89 -23.10 2.19
C PRO A 80 7.12 -22.21 2.46
N PHE A 81 7.56 -21.44 1.47
CA PHE A 81 8.71 -20.54 1.61
C PHE A 81 8.50 -19.42 2.64
N PHE A 82 7.25 -19.12 3.04
CA PHE A 82 6.99 -18.18 4.13
C PHE A 82 7.37 -18.72 5.51
N GLU A 83 7.54 -20.04 5.68
CA GLU A 83 7.85 -20.64 6.99
C GLU A 83 9.11 -20.03 7.63
N ASN A 84 10.16 -19.83 6.83
CA ASN A 84 11.41 -19.21 7.29
C ASN A 84 11.24 -17.73 7.66
N GLU A 85 10.47 -16.96 6.88
CA GLU A 85 10.23 -15.54 7.16
C GLU A 85 9.32 -15.36 8.39
N ILE A 86 8.29 -16.21 8.53
CA ILE A 86 7.36 -16.19 9.66
C ILE A 86 8.09 -16.54 10.97
N SER A 87 8.94 -17.58 10.93
CA SER A 87 9.72 -18.00 12.10
C SER A 87 10.73 -16.94 12.55
N ARG A 88 11.31 -16.19 11.61
CA ARG A 88 12.20 -15.04 11.88
C ARG A 88 11.46 -13.74 12.18
N ASN A 89 10.14 -13.71 12.04
CA ASN A 89 9.31 -12.52 12.21
C ASN A 89 9.66 -11.39 11.23
N GLU A 90 9.81 -11.75 9.96
CA GLU A 90 10.19 -10.86 8.87
C GLU A 90 9.12 -10.77 7.76
N LEU A 91 8.06 -11.58 7.83
CA LEU A 91 7.00 -11.53 6.83
C LEU A 91 6.19 -10.22 6.97
N GLY A 92 6.35 -9.35 5.99
CA GLY A 92 5.65 -8.06 5.88
C GLY A 92 6.49 -6.85 6.28
N SER A 93 5.82 -5.72 6.46
CA SER A 93 6.40 -4.40 6.58
C SER A 93 6.28 -3.87 8.02
N PRO A 94 7.40 -3.68 8.74
CA PRO A 94 7.39 -3.08 10.08
C PRO A 94 6.77 -1.68 10.13
N PRO A 95 7.02 -0.76 9.17
CA PRO A 95 6.35 0.54 9.19
C PRO A 95 4.82 0.47 9.03
N LEU A 96 4.31 -0.52 8.28
CA LEU A 96 2.87 -0.73 8.17
C LEU A 96 2.26 -1.29 9.46
N LEU A 97 2.99 -2.11 10.23
CA LEU A 97 2.57 -2.50 11.58
C LEU A 97 2.44 -1.26 12.49
N THR A 98 3.41 -0.34 12.45
CA THR A 98 3.33 0.93 13.19
C THR A 98 2.07 1.73 12.82
N LEU A 99 1.72 1.80 11.53
CA LEU A 99 0.50 2.47 11.08
C LEU A 99 -0.77 1.72 11.51
N LEU A 100 -0.78 0.39 11.43
CA LEU A 100 -1.88 -0.44 11.92
C LEU A 100 -2.16 -0.20 13.41
N GLU A 101 -1.11 -0.18 14.23
CA GLU A 101 -1.21 0.05 15.67
C GLU A 101 -1.69 1.46 16.02
N LYS A 102 -1.25 2.47 15.26
CA LYS A 102 -1.60 3.88 15.52
C LYS A 102 -2.98 4.25 15.00
N LEU A 103 -3.31 3.86 13.78
CA LEU A 103 -4.53 4.27 13.07
C LEU A 103 -5.73 3.35 13.36
N LYS A 104 -5.48 2.06 13.62
CA LYS A 104 -6.49 1.03 13.92
C LYS A 104 -7.73 1.12 13.00
N PRO A 105 -7.54 1.09 11.67
CA PRO A 105 -8.65 1.21 10.74
C PRO A 105 -9.63 0.06 10.91
N ARG A 106 -10.89 0.25 10.49
CA ARG A 106 -11.88 -0.84 10.56
C ARG A 106 -11.52 -1.99 9.63
N GLN A 107 -11.11 -1.64 8.40
CA GLN A 107 -10.70 -2.57 7.36
C GLN A 107 -9.29 -2.23 6.87
N TRP A 108 -8.45 -3.25 6.67
CA TRP A 108 -7.14 -3.14 6.06
C TRP A 108 -7.04 -4.07 4.86
N PHE A 109 -6.67 -3.53 3.69
CA PHE A 109 -6.47 -4.32 2.48
C PHE A 109 -5.03 -4.27 2.01
N SER A 110 -4.51 -5.44 1.62
CA SER A 110 -3.17 -5.57 1.05
C SER A 110 -3.10 -6.47 -0.17
N ALA A 111 -1.96 -6.46 -0.85
CA ALA A 111 -1.68 -7.30 -2.02
C ALA A 111 -0.27 -7.89 -1.90
N HIS A 112 0.54 -7.78 -2.95
CA HIS A 112 1.96 -8.13 -3.03
C HIS A 112 2.30 -9.63 -2.96
N LEU A 113 1.87 -10.33 -1.91
CA LEU A 113 2.27 -11.71 -1.63
C LEU A 113 1.58 -12.76 -2.53
N HIS A 114 0.71 -12.34 -3.45
CA HIS A 114 -0.02 -13.20 -4.40
C HIS A 114 -0.68 -14.40 -3.72
N VAL A 115 -1.41 -14.12 -2.64
CA VAL A 115 -2.17 -15.10 -1.87
C VAL A 115 -3.35 -14.43 -1.20
N TYR A 116 -4.54 -14.98 -1.42
CA TYR A 116 -5.70 -14.60 -0.64
C TYR A 116 -5.54 -15.00 0.82
N PHE A 117 -5.70 -14.04 1.73
CA PHE A 117 -5.58 -14.28 3.17
C PHE A 117 -6.48 -13.34 3.96
N LYS A 118 -7.04 -13.83 5.06
CA LYS A 118 -7.86 -13.05 5.99
C LYS A 118 -7.34 -13.20 7.40
N ALA A 119 -7.31 -12.09 8.13
CA ALA A 119 -6.91 -12.06 9.53
C ALA A 119 -7.78 -11.08 10.33
N LYS A 120 -7.88 -11.34 11.63
CA LYS A 120 -8.55 -10.46 12.59
C LYS A 120 -7.54 -9.95 13.60
N TRP A 121 -7.05 -8.73 13.38
CA TRP A 121 -6.10 -8.10 14.28
C TRP A 121 -6.82 -7.40 15.44
N ILE A 122 -6.30 -7.58 16.66
CA ILE A 122 -6.85 -7.00 17.89
C ILE A 122 -5.74 -6.23 18.60
N SER A 123 -5.99 -4.96 18.93
CA SER A 123 -5.01 -4.09 19.58
C SER A 123 -4.63 -4.59 20.98
N VAL A 124 -3.32 -4.65 21.26
CA VAL A 124 -2.73 -5.13 22.53
C VAL A 124 -3.09 -4.22 23.73
N THR A 125 -3.50 -2.97 23.52
CA THR A 125 -3.99 -2.10 24.61
C THR A 125 -5.23 -2.70 25.31
N SER A 126 -5.98 -3.54 24.60
CA SER A 126 -7.19 -4.22 25.08
C SER A 126 -6.89 -5.45 25.93
N THR A 127 -5.77 -6.15 25.69
CA THR A 127 -5.43 -7.41 26.39
C THR A 127 -4.97 -7.19 27.83
N ASN A 128 -4.49 -5.99 28.17
CA ASN A 128 -4.13 -5.63 29.54
C ASN A 128 -5.31 -5.25 30.45
N LYS A 129 -6.55 -5.19 29.93
CA LYS A 129 -7.74 -4.87 30.75
C LYS A 129 -8.55 -6.08 31.24
N ARG A 130 -8.25 -7.31 30.79
CA ARG A 130 -8.85 -8.53 31.34
C ARG A 130 -7.91 -9.72 31.17
N VAL A 131 -7.31 -10.16 32.27
CA VAL A 131 -6.77 -11.53 32.38
C VAL A 131 -7.55 -12.24 33.48
N PRO A 132 -8.50 -13.13 33.16
CA PRO A 132 -8.70 -14.35 33.89
C PRO A 132 -7.58 -15.32 33.49
N SER A 133 -6.87 -15.80 34.49
CA SER A 133 -5.77 -16.75 34.39
C SER A 133 -6.20 -18.10 33.79
N SER A 134 -6.04 -18.29 32.48
CA SER A 134 -5.89 -19.62 31.88
C SER A 134 -5.50 -19.50 30.40
N LEU A 135 -4.19 -19.55 30.14
CA LEU A 135 -3.50 -20.13 28.96
C LEU A 135 -2.06 -19.56 28.95
N GLN A 136 -1.25 -20.06 29.89
CA GLN A 136 0.20 -19.88 29.88
C GLN A 136 0.85 -21.07 29.15
N SER A 137 1.42 -20.79 27.98
CA SER A 137 2.54 -21.51 27.37
C SER A 137 2.87 -20.74 26.07
N GLN A 138 3.97 -20.03 25.85
CA GLN A 138 5.39 -20.15 26.23
C GLN A 138 6.07 -18.78 25.91
N PRO A 139 7.33 -18.53 26.30
CA PRO A 139 7.82 -17.20 26.65
C PRO A 139 8.30 -16.35 25.46
N SER A 140 7.91 -15.07 25.46
CA SER A 140 8.46 -14.05 24.58
C SER A 140 9.90 -13.70 24.98
N LYS A 141 10.88 -14.14 24.19
CA LYS A 141 12.26 -13.61 24.26
C LYS A 141 12.33 -12.30 23.46
N ARG A 142 12.52 -11.21 24.19
CA ARG A 142 12.90 -9.88 23.68
C ARG A 142 14.29 -9.96 23.03
N ILE A 143 14.45 -9.52 21.77
CA ILE A 143 15.77 -9.42 21.13
C ILE A 143 15.95 -8.05 20.47
N LYS A 144 17.16 -7.50 20.70
CA LYS A 144 17.66 -6.20 20.29
C LYS A 144 18.13 -6.23 18.83
N VAL A 145 17.87 -5.14 18.12
CA VAL A 145 18.45 -4.80 16.81
C VAL A 145 19.95 -4.52 17.00
N VAL A 146 20.80 -5.12 16.14
CA VAL A 146 22.21 -4.77 15.99
C VAL A 146 22.54 -4.72 14.49
N ASP A 147 23.24 -3.64 14.12
CA ASP A 147 23.62 -3.25 12.76
C ASP A 147 24.76 -4.08 12.12
N SER A 148 24.77 -4.00 10.78
CA SER A 148 25.92 -4.02 9.85
C SER A 148 26.44 -5.37 9.31
N ILE A 149 26.55 -5.46 7.97
CA ILE A 149 27.81 -5.61 7.16
C ILE A 149 27.47 -6.13 5.72
N ASP A 150 27.82 -5.35 4.68
CA ASP A 150 28.05 -5.75 3.25
C ASP A 150 29.43 -6.47 3.12
N PRO A 151 29.91 -7.10 1.99
CA PRO A 151 29.52 -6.93 0.57
C PRO A 151 29.60 -8.20 -0.34
N ALA A 152 29.16 -8.10 -1.61
CA ALA A 152 29.97 -8.30 -2.83
C ALA A 152 29.13 -8.63 -4.08
N ASP A 153 29.55 -8.05 -5.21
CA ASP A 153 28.98 -7.99 -6.55
C ASP A 153 29.35 -9.22 -7.41
N SER A 154 28.40 -9.78 -8.17
CA SER A 154 28.71 -10.53 -9.39
C SER A 154 27.53 -10.62 -10.37
N THR A 155 27.77 -10.13 -11.58
CA THR A 155 26.88 -10.05 -12.75
C THR A 155 26.72 -11.38 -13.51
N ALA A 156 25.51 -11.71 -13.98
CA ALA A 156 25.30 -12.43 -15.25
C ALA A 156 23.84 -12.32 -15.77
N ASN A 157 23.68 -11.96 -17.05
CA ASN A 157 22.46 -12.00 -17.87
C ASN A 157 21.98 -13.47 -18.09
N ASP A 158 20.67 -13.74 -18.26
CA ASP A 158 20.01 -13.76 -19.58
C ASP A 158 18.51 -14.18 -19.58
N THR A 159 17.75 -13.53 -20.47
CA THR A 159 16.52 -13.94 -21.20
C THR A 159 15.19 -14.33 -20.53
N SER A 160 14.26 -13.37 -20.64
CA SER A 160 12.92 -13.44 -21.26
C SER A 160 11.96 -14.59 -20.95
N ASN A 161 10.85 -14.27 -20.28
CA ASN A 161 9.60 -14.99 -20.46
C ASN A 161 8.41 -14.02 -20.49
N VAL A 162 7.44 -14.31 -21.35
CA VAL A 162 6.37 -13.41 -21.81
C VAL A 162 5.36 -13.17 -20.68
N GLY A 163 5.35 -11.94 -20.15
CA GLY A 163 4.42 -11.44 -19.15
C GLY A 163 3.58 -10.28 -19.68
N ASN A 164 2.44 -10.06 -19.03
CA ASN A 164 1.52 -8.94 -19.23
C ASN A 164 2.28 -7.61 -19.46
N PRO A 165 1.99 -6.82 -20.51
CA PRO A 165 2.78 -5.61 -20.85
C PRO A 165 2.83 -4.53 -19.77
N ASP A 166 1.97 -4.61 -18.74
CA ASP A 166 1.90 -3.66 -17.63
C ASP A 166 2.56 -4.16 -16.32
N GLU A 167 3.11 -5.37 -16.29
CA GLU A 167 3.78 -5.92 -15.09
C GLU A 167 5.31 -5.83 -15.22
N ILE A 168 5.94 -4.99 -14.40
CA ILE A 168 7.40 -5.02 -14.22
C ILE A 168 7.70 -6.23 -13.31
N ALA A 169 8.37 -7.24 -13.84
CA ALA A 169 8.90 -8.34 -13.05
C ALA A 169 10.01 -7.81 -12.13
N ILE A 170 9.66 -7.45 -10.89
CA ILE A 170 10.64 -7.19 -9.84
C ILE A 170 11.00 -8.55 -9.25
N GLU A 171 12.00 -9.19 -9.83
CA GLU A 171 12.69 -10.29 -9.16
C GLU A 171 13.46 -9.69 -7.98
N ASP A 172 13.08 -10.07 -6.75
CA ASP A 172 13.80 -9.74 -5.52
C ASP A 172 15.14 -10.49 -5.52
N ASP A 173 16.14 -9.89 -6.16
CA ASP A 173 17.48 -10.43 -6.39
C ASP A 173 18.40 -10.43 -5.14
N ASP A 174 17.82 -10.34 -3.93
CA ASP A 174 18.57 -10.33 -2.66
C ASP A 174 18.21 -11.54 -1.76
N ARG A 175 17.68 -12.62 -2.34
CA ARG A 175 17.58 -13.90 -1.62
C ARG A 175 19.00 -14.52 -1.55
N PRO A 176 19.51 -14.88 -0.36
CA PRO A 176 20.79 -15.55 -0.27
C PRO A 176 20.72 -16.93 -0.93
N ASP A 177 21.62 -17.17 -1.88
CA ASP A 177 21.85 -18.47 -2.52
C ASP A 177 22.33 -19.48 -1.48
N ASP A 178 21.47 -20.42 -1.09
CA ASP A 178 21.89 -21.64 -0.42
C ASP A 178 21.75 -22.84 -1.36
N ALA A 179 22.92 -23.31 -1.80
CA ALA A 179 23.27 -24.65 -2.28
C ALA A 179 22.52 -25.22 -3.51
N VAL A 180 23.23 -25.14 -4.63
CA VAL A 180 23.03 -25.93 -5.85
C VAL A 180 22.95 -27.43 -5.53
N ALA A 181 21.79 -28.03 -5.79
CA ALA A 181 21.67 -29.45 -6.11
C ALA A 181 21.09 -29.55 -7.52
N GLU A 182 21.95 -29.91 -8.47
CA GLU A 182 21.58 -30.21 -9.84
C GLU A 182 20.51 -31.32 -9.87
N ASN A 183 19.36 -31.03 -10.48
CA ASN A 183 18.64 -32.01 -11.27
C ASN A 183 17.96 -31.30 -12.43
N LYS A 184 18.55 -31.51 -13.60
CA LYS A 184 17.87 -31.39 -14.88
C LYS A 184 16.75 -32.42 -14.88
N ASP A 185 15.51 -31.97 -14.92
CA ASP A 185 14.52 -32.49 -15.85
C ASP A 185 13.29 -31.59 -15.77
N GLY A 186 12.83 -31.14 -16.94
CA GLY A 186 11.54 -30.48 -17.03
C GLY A 186 10.47 -31.43 -16.54
N ASN A 187 9.58 -30.95 -15.68
CA ASN A 187 8.34 -31.65 -15.42
C ASN A 187 7.17 -30.86 -16.02
N PRO A 188 6.75 -31.20 -17.25
CA PRO A 188 5.44 -30.87 -17.75
C PRO A 188 4.46 -31.84 -17.09
N GLU A 189 3.64 -31.41 -16.14
CA GLU A 189 2.29 -31.94 -15.80
C GLU A 189 1.78 -31.16 -14.57
N GLU A 190 1.04 -30.08 -14.82
CA GLU A 190 0.13 -29.52 -13.82
C GLU A 190 -1.02 -30.52 -13.65
N ILE A 191 -1.05 -31.22 -12.53
CA ILE A 191 -2.15 -32.14 -12.21
C ILE A 191 -3.43 -31.32 -12.06
N VAL A 192 -4.34 -31.48 -13.03
CA VAL A 192 -5.72 -31.02 -12.93
C VAL A 192 -6.39 -31.84 -11.83
N ILE A 193 -6.53 -31.25 -10.65
CA ILE A 193 -7.48 -31.75 -9.66
C ILE A 193 -8.82 -31.10 -10.00
N GLU A 194 -9.72 -31.89 -10.58
CA GLU A 194 -11.15 -31.60 -10.61
C GLU A 194 -11.67 -31.80 -9.18
N ASP A 195 -11.82 -30.72 -8.42
CA ASP A 195 -12.53 -30.78 -7.15
C ASP A 195 -14.02 -30.89 -7.47
N GLU A 196 -14.56 -32.08 -7.16
CA GLU A 196 -15.98 -32.39 -7.12
C GLU A 196 -16.74 -31.35 -6.27
N ILE A 197 -17.90 -30.95 -6.79
CA ILE A 197 -18.87 -30.12 -6.10
C ILE A 197 -19.48 -30.99 -4.99
N ASP A 198 -19.07 -30.77 -3.74
CA ASP A 198 -19.82 -31.26 -2.58
C ASP A 198 -20.91 -30.24 -2.23
N GLU A 199 -22.10 -30.45 -2.78
CA GLU A 199 -23.33 -29.81 -2.27
C GLU A 199 -23.71 -30.44 -0.93
N GLY A 200 -23.04 -30.00 0.13
CA GLY A 200 -23.43 -30.24 1.52
C GLY A 200 -24.30 -29.10 2.02
N ASP A 201 -25.61 -29.25 1.88
CA ASP A 201 -26.64 -28.37 2.43
C ASP A 201 -26.61 -28.42 3.97
N VAL A 202 -26.00 -27.43 4.63
CA VAL A 202 -26.05 -27.29 6.10
C VAL A 202 -26.93 -26.10 6.47
N ASN A 203 -28.22 -26.40 6.57
CA ASN A 203 -29.23 -25.54 7.16
C ASN A 203 -28.95 -25.37 8.67
N VAL A 204 -28.34 -24.25 9.07
CA VAL A 204 -28.23 -23.87 10.48
C VAL A 204 -29.29 -22.83 10.78
N GLU A 205 -30.47 -23.32 11.19
CA GLU A 205 -31.50 -22.50 11.80
C GLU A 205 -30.92 -21.79 13.03
N ALA A 206 -30.95 -20.45 12.99
CA ALA A 206 -30.55 -19.59 14.09
C ALA A 206 -31.53 -19.77 15.26
N GLN A 207 -31.15 -20.55 16.26
CA GLN A 207 -31.70 -20.43 17.60
C GLN A 207 -30.69 -19.77 18.54
N SER A 208 -31.25 -18.84 19.29
CA SER A 208 -30.66 -17.82 20.14
C SER A 208 -29.80 -18.32 21.29
N ASN A 209 -28.95 -17.39 21.74
CA ASN A 209 -28.20 -17.32 23.00
C ASN A 209 -26.84 -18.01 22.98
N ASP A 210 -25.81 -17.23 22.61
CA ASP A 210 -24.66 -17.17 23.50
C ASP A 210 -23.98 -15.81 23.53
N LYS A 211 -23.51 -15.46 24.72
CA LYS A 211 -22.93 -14.17 25.10
C LYS A 211 -21.71 -13.86 24.23
N ARG A 212 -21.88 -13.00 23.22
CA ARG A 212 -20.73 -12.42 22.51
C ARG A 212 -19.95 -11.58 23.51
N ASP A 213 -18.71 -11.97 23.77
CA ASP A 213 -17.72 -11.09 24.34
C ASP A 213 -17.75 -9.77 23.58
N ILE A 214 -18.07 -8.69 24.28
CA ILE A 214 -18.02 -7.32 23.76
C ILE A 214 -16.53 -6.98 23.58
N ILE A 215 -15.91 -7.56 22.56
CA ILE A 215 -14.67 -7.01 22.01
C ILE A 215 -15.10 -5.71 21.36
N ASN A 216 -14.60 -4.60 21.90
CA ASN A 216 -14.87 -3.27 21.38
C ASN A 216 -14.48 -3.22 19.90
N ASP A 217 -15.46 -3.08 19.01
CA ASP A 217 -15.26 -3.05 17.55
C ASP A 217 -14.27 -1.94 17.13
N GLN A 218 -14.08 -0.93 18.00
CA GLN A 218 -13.10 0.14 17.78
C GLN A 218 -11.63 -0.29 17.91
N GLU A 219 -11.33 -1.43 18.52
CA GLU A 219 -9.97 -1.93 18.75
C GLU A 219 -9.60 -3.12 17.84
N THR A 220 -10.49 -3.46 16.92
CA THR A 220 -10.32 -4.57 15.97
C THR A 220 -10.12 -4.01 14.55
N THR A 221 -9.19 -4.61 13.81
CA THR A 221 -9.00 -4.37 12.39
C THR A 221 -9.17 -5.69 11.64
N TYR A 222 -10.03 -5.69 10.63
CA TYR A 222 -10.19 -6.83 9.73
C TYR A 222 -9.23 -6.66 8.56
N PHE A 223 -8.33 -7.63 8.41
CA PHE A 223 -7.31 -7.63 7.37
C PHE A 223 -7.71 -8.60 6.26
N THR A 224 -7.60 -8.14 5.01
CA THR A 224 -7.81 -8.95 3.81
C THR A 224 -6.69 -8.69 2.80
N ALA A 225 -5.98 -9.74 2.41
CA ALA A 225 -5.07 -9.69 1.28
C ALA A 225 -5.68 -10.38 0.05
N LEU A 226 -5.53 -9.76 -1.11
CA LEU A 226 -6.01 -10.29 -2.38
C LEU A 226 -4.90 -11.05 -3.13
N ASP A 227 -5.31 -12.07 -3.89
CA ASP A 227 -4.41 -12.84 -4.75
C ASP A 227 -4.13 -12.08 -6.07
N LYS A 228 -3.21 -12.59 -6.88
CA LYS A 228 -2.92 -12.00 -8.20
C LYS A 228 -4.10 -12.21 -9.15
N SER A 229 -4.34 -11.24 -10.04
CA SER A 229 -5.38 -11.31 -11.09
C SER A 229 -5.03 -12.36 -12.15
N LEU A 230 -5.18 -13.62 -11.77
CA LEU A 230 -4.97 -14.80 -12.60
C LEU A 230 -6.22 -15.68 -12.56
N PRO A 231 -6.45 -16.53 -13.58
CA PRO A 231 -7.57 -17.46 -13.59
C PRO A 231 -7.66 -18.29 -12.31
N LYS A 232 -8.89 -18.48 -11.81
CA LYS A 232 -9.21 -19.27 -10.60
C LYS A 232 -8.57 -18.76 -9.29
N ARG A 233 -8.02 -17.54 -9.26
CA ARG A 233 -7.50 -16.90 -8.04
C ARG A 233 -8.53 -15.96 -7.42
N LYS A 234 -8.45 -15.77 -6.10
CA LYS A 234 -9.31 -14.84 -5.35
C LYS A 234 -8.67 -13.44 -5.32
N PHE A 235 -8.73 -12.74 -6.45
CA PHE A 235 -8.13 -11.42 -6.63
C PHE A 235 -9.11 -10.25 -6.49
N LEU A 236 -10.41 -10.54 -6.37
CA LEU A 236 -11.48 -9.54 -6.24
C LEU A 236 -12.37 -9.90 -5.06
N GLU A 237 -12.67 -8.92 -4.22
CA GLU A 237 -13.61 -9.05 -3.10
C GLU A 237 -14.56 -7.85 -3.09
N PHE A 238 -15.84 -8.13 -2.85
CA PHE A 238 -16.87 -7.12 -2.65
C PHE A 238 -17.16 -7.01 -1.17
N ILE A 239 -17.13 -5.78 -0.66
CA ILE A 239 -17.42 -5.48 0.74
C ILE A 239 -18.51 -4.42 0.80
N GLU A 240 -19.38 -4.54 1.79
CA GLU A 240 -20.37 -3.51 2.09
C GLU A 240 -19.85 -2.63 3.22
N VAL A 241 -19.86 -1.33 3.00
CA VAL A 241 -19.37 -0.33 3.94
C VAL A 241 -20.49 0.64 4.23
N GLU A 242 -20.97 0.61 5.46
CA GLU A 242 -21.95 1.56 5.95
C GLU A 242 -21.40 2.99 5.86
N THR A 243 -22.18 3.90 5.27
CA THR A 243 -21.91 5.33 5.31
C THR A 243 -22.75 6.00 6.40
N THR A 244 -22.15 6.98 7.09
CA THR A 244 -22.85 7.80 8.08
C THR A 244 -23.59 8.99 7.45
N GLN A 245 -23.43 9.23 6.14
CA GLN A 245 -24.04 10.35 5.44
C GLN A 245 -25.15 9.85 4.50
N GLU A 246 -26.26 10.59 4.44
CA GLU A 246 -27.28 10.35 3.43
C GLU A 246 -26.68 10.62 2.05
N LEU A 247 -26.82 9.64 1.15
CA LEU A 247 -26.33 9.75 -0.22
C LEU A 247 -27.07 10.90 -0.92
N GLN A 248 -26.32 11.93 -1.31
CA GLN A 248 -26.87 13.10 -1.99
C GLN A 248 -27.09 12.85 -3.49
N SER A 249 -26.50 11.78 -4.04
CA SER A 249 -26.56 11.40 -5.45
C SER A 249 -26.44 9.89 -5.60
N GLU A 250 -26.88 9.36 -6.75
CA GLU A 250 -26.64 7.96 -7.15
C GLU A 250 -25.17 7.72 -7.52
N LYS A 251 -24.43 8.75 -7.95
CA LYS A 251 -22.99 8.64 -8.25
C LYS A 251 -22.17 8.95 -6.99
N PRO A 252 -21.20 8.10 -6.61
CA PRO A 252 -20.35 8.36 -5.46
C PRO A 252 -19.48 9.61 -5.68
N SER A 253 -19.38 10.48 -4.67
CA SER A 253 -18.53 11.68 -4.71
C SER A 253 -17.19 11.43 -4.02
N PHE A 254 -16.10 11.66 -4.75
CA PHE A 254 -14.74 11.56 -4.23
C PHE A 254 -14.21 12.95 -3.88
N THR A 255 -13.89 13.16 -2.61
CA THR A 255 -13.28 14.41 -2.13
C THR A 255 -11.93 14.17 -1.49
N PHE A 256 -11.05 15.17 -1.50
CA PHE A 256 -9.85 15.13 -0.66
C PHE A 256 -10.22 15.19 0.82
N ASP A 257 -9.50 14.44 1.66
CA ASP A 257 -9.67 14.54 3.10
C ASP A 257 -8.96 15.82 3.60
N PRO A 258 -9.64 16.74 4.30
CA PRO A 258 -9.03 17.98 4.77
C PRO A 258 -7.88 17.75 5.76
N HIS A 259 -7.90 16.67 6.55
CA HIS A 259 -6.77 16.33 7.42
C HIS A 259 -5.55 15.90 6.59
N TRP A 260 -5.75 15.16 5.51
CA TRP A 260 -4.65 14.78 4.63
C TRP A 260 -4.03 15.98 3.92
N LEU A 261 -4.85 16.93 3.47
CA LEU A 261 -4.38 18.19 2.89
C LEU A 261 -3.57 19.00 3.91
N ALA A 262 -4.09 19.15 5.14
CA ALA A 262 -3.40 19.83 6.23
C ALA A 262 -2.06 19.17 6.59
N ILE A 263 -2.04 17.84 6.74
CA ILE A 263 -0.82 17.06 7.01
C ILE A 263 0.19 17.24 5.86
N THR A 264 -0.28 17.19 4.61
CA THR A 264 0.58 17.35 3.44
C THR A 264 1.23 18.72 3.43
N ARG A 265 0.48 19.79 3.72
CA ARG A 265 1.00 21.15 3.79
C ARG A 265 1.96 21.34 4.98
N ALA A 266 1.60 20.85 6.17
CA ALA A 266 2.45 20.92 7.37
C ALA A 266 3.78 20.19 7.22
N PHE A 267 3.80 19.04 6.53
CA PHE A 267 5.01 18.24 6.33
C PHE A 267 5.81 18.62 5.08
N HIS A 268 5.26 19.46 4.20
CA HIS A 268 5.93 19.82 2.95
C HIS A 268 7.35 20.39 3.13
N PRO A 269 7.65 21.25 4.12
CA PRO A 269 9.01 21.75 4.35
C PRO A 269 10.05 20.67 4.67
N PHE A 270 9.61 19.47 5.08
CA PHE A 270 10.49 18.35 5.44
C PHE A 270 10.63 17.33 4.30
N MET A 271 9.92 17.52 3.17
CA MET A 271 10.08 16.68 2.00
C MET A 271 11.48 16.89 1.42
N THR A 272 12.30 15.83 1.42
CA THR A 272 13.70 15.92 0.99
C THR A 272 13.89 15.35 -0.40
N ILE A 273 14.39 16.17 -1.33
CA ILE A 273 14.86 15.74 -2.66
C ILE A 273 16.37 15.47 -2.60
N GLY A 274 16.75 14.38 -1.95
CA GLY A 274 18.13 13.97 -1.68
C GLY A 274 18.18 12.69 -0.86
N GLU A 275 19.38 12.14 -0.63
CA GLU A 275 19.53 10.90 0.13
C GLU A 275 19.27 11.10 1.62
N ASP A 276 19.75 12.21 2.19
CA ASP A 276 19.65 12.48 3.62
C ASP A 276 18.31 13.13 3.94
N GLN A 277 17.42 12.40 4.60
CA GLN A 277 16.12 12.91 5.05
C GLN A 277 16.31 14.01 6.10
N LEU A 278 15.67 15.16 5.89
CA LEU A 278 15.60 16.23 6.89
C LEU A 278 14.96 15.72 8.18
N GLU A 279 15.45 16.23 9.32
CA GLU A 279 14.89 15.91 10.63
C GLU A 279 13.40 16.25 10.68
N LEU A 280 12.61 15.24 11.04
CA LEU A 280 11.16 15.38 11.14
C LEU A 280 10.80 16.14 12.42
N PRO A 281 9.71 16.93 12.42
CA PRO A 281 9.27 17.64 13.60
C PRO A 281 8.91 16.67 14.73
N SER A 282 9.00 17.16 15.97
CA SER A 282 8.47 16.42 17.12
C SER A 282 6.97 16.20 16.98
N ASP A 283 6.43 15.15 17.61
CA ASP A 283 4.98 14.86 17.57
C ASP A 283 4.12 16.06 18.00
N GLU A 284 4.60 16.84 18.97
CA GLU A 284 3.86 18.00 19.49
C GLU A 284 3.92 19.20 18.54
N ASP A 285 5.07 19.43 17.89
CA ASP A 285 5.19 20.48 16.88
C ASP A 285 4.41 20.13 15.62
N ALA A 286 4.47 18.87 15.19
CA ALA A 286 3.69 18.35 14.07
C ALA A 286 2.19 18.53 14.31
N LYS A 287 1.66 18.13 15.48
CA LYS A 287 0.24 18.32 15.82
C LYS A 287 -0.17 19.79 15.79
N ARG A 288 0.67 20.68 16.32
CA ARG A 288 0.39 22.12 16.36
C ARG A 288 0.30 22.68 14.94
N GLU A 289 1.28 22.37 14.10
CA GLU A 289 1.31 22.85 12.72
C GLU A 289 0.15 22.25 11.91
N ILE A 290 -0.13 20.96 12.05
CA ILE A 290 -1.28 20.31 11.40
C ILE A 290 -2.59 21.00 11.80
N ALA A 291 -2.78 21.35 13.08
CA ALA A 291 -3.98 22.04 13.53
C ALA A 291 -4.13 23.41 12.85
N THR A 292 -3.04 24.19 12.74
CA THR A 292 -3.03 25.46 12.00
C THR A 292 -3.36 25.27 10.52
N GLN A 293 -2.75 24.27 9.87
CA GLN A 293 -3.03 23.99 8.45
C GLN A 293 -4.43 23.42 8.23
N LEU A 294 -5.02 22.76 9.23
CA LEU A 294 -6.40 22.26 9.17
C LEU A 294 -7.42 23.40 9.24
N GLU A 295 -7.20 24.40 10.09
CA GLU A 295 -8.01 25.62 10.11
C GLU A 295 -7.99 26.31 8.74
N TRP A 296 -6.79 26.51 8.18
CA TRP A 296 -6.64 27.05 6.83
C TRP A 296 -7.35 26.19 5.77
N THR A 297 -7.16 24.87 5.79
CA THR A 297 -7.79 23.97 4.81
C THR A 297 -9.32 24.02 4.90
N ASN A 298 -9.88 24.13 6.10
CA ASN A 298 -11.33 24.24 6.28
C ASN A 298 -11.88 25.59 5.80
N GLU A 299 -11.11 26.67 5.91
CA GLU A 299 -11.49 28.00 5.44
C GLU A 299 -11.44 28.11 3.91
N TYR A 300 -10.39 27.58 3.28
CA TYR A 300 -10.10 27.81 1.86
C TYR A 300 -10.39 26.60 0.94
N LEU A 301 -10.41 25.37 1.46
CA LEU A 301 -10.46 24.12 0.68
C LEU A 301 -11.54 23.14 1.18
N SER A 302 -12.77 23.61 1.39
CA SER A 302 -13.88 22.74 1.78
C SER A 302 -14.41 21.89 0.62
N ASN A 303 -14.52 20.57 0.82
CA ASN A 303 -15.16 19.63 -0.13
C ASN A 303 -14.57 19.61 -1.55
N VAL A 304 -13.24 19.78 -1.66
CA VAL A 304 -12.57 19.72 -2.96
C VAL A 304 -12.73 18.33 -3.58
N GLN A 305 -13.32 18.28 -4.77
CA GLN A 305 -13.52 17.05 -5.52
C GLN A 305 -12.18 16.54 -6.07
N VAL A 306 -11.94 15.24 -5.98
CA VAL A 306 -10.72 14.63 -6.53
C VAL A 306 -10.67 14.82 -8.05
N GLU A 307 -11.82 14.65 -8.72
CA GLU A 307 -11.97 14.81 -10.17
C GLU A 307 -11.63 16.22 -10.69
N SER A 308 -11.60 17.26 -9.83
CA SER A 308 -11.23 18.62 -10.26
C SER A 308 -9.71 18.85 -10.32
N ILE A 309 -8.91 17.94 -9.76
CA ILE A 309 -7.44 18.04 -9.72
C ILE A 309 -6.79 16.85 -10.42
N GLN A 310 -7.30 15.65 -10.16
CA GLN A 310 -6.77 14.40 -10.68
C GLN A 310 -7.69 13.86 -11.76
N HIS A 311 -7.13 13.73 -12.97
CA HIS A 311 -7.83 13.16 -14.11
C HIS A 311 -7.23 11.79 -14.41
N VAL A 312 -7.98 10.75 -14.11
CA VAL A 312 -7.61 9.38 -14.51
C VAL A 312 -8.04 9.21 -15.96
N SER A 313 -7.10 9.33 -16.89
CA SER A 313 -7.34 8.95 -18.28
C SER A 313 -7.09 7.44 -18.43
N ALA A 314 -8.09 6.70 -18.91
CA ALA A 314 -7.96 5.28 -19.24
C ALA A 314 -6.99 5.02 -20.41
N ARG A 315 -6.55 6.08 -21.12
CA ARG A 315 -5.42 5.98 -22.04
C ARG A 315 -4.15 6.08 -21.21
N LEU A 316 -3.65 4.92 -20.76
CA LEU A 316 -2.20 4.76 -20.58
C LEU A 316 -1.55 5.41 -21.80
N LEU A 317 -0.59 6.28 -21.54
CA LEU A 317 0.34 6.77 -22.55
C LEU A 317 0.71 5.58 -23.45
N GLN A 318 0.22 5.58 -24.69
CA GLN A 318 0.74 4.76 -25.78
C GLN A 318 2.14 5.31 -26.10
N ILE A 319 3.03 5.31 -25.12
CA ILE A 319 4.45 5.42 -25.36
C ILE A 319 4.79 4.10 -25.99
N ASN A 320 4.94 4.12 -27.31
CA ASN A 320 5.61 3.05 -28.03
C ASN A 320 6.94 2.81 -27.30
N PHE A 321 7.02 1.71 -26.55
CA PHE A 321 8.29 1.15 -26.09
C PHE A 321 9.03 0.57 -27.30
N ALA A 322 9.30 1.41 -28.29
CA ALA A 322 10.28 1.12 -29.30
C ALA A 322 11.63 1.11 -28.56
N ASN A 323 12.21 -0.08 -28.46
CA ASN A 323 13.51 -0.38 -27.87
C ASN A 323 14.48 0.81 -27.97
N ASN A 324 15.03 1.24 -26.82
CA ASN A 324 16.00 2.33 -26.61
C ASN A 324 15.49 3.79 -26.55
N SER A 325 14.20 4.05 -26.31
CA SER A 325 13.79 5.42 -25.96
C SER A 325 14.22 5.78 -24.53
N LYS A 326 15.09 6.80 -24.39
CA LYS A 326 15.44 7.37 -23.08
C LYS A 326 14.16 7.83 -22.39
N ALA A 327 13.98 7.48 -21.11
CA ALA A 327 12.91 8.03 -20.28
C ALA A 327 12.97 9.56 -20.33
N LEU A 328 11.95 10.18 -20.93
CA LEU A 328 11.86 11.62 -21.03
C LEU A 328 11.26 12.16 -19.73
N ALA A 329 11.96 13.11 -19.12
CA ALA A 329 11.39 13.93 -18.07
C ALA A 329 10.17 14.67 -18.64
N TYR A 330 9.05 14.64 -17.92
CA TYR A 330 7.87 15.41 -18.25
C TYR A 330 7.29 16.02 -16.99
N THR A 331 6.54 17.10 -17.18
CA THR A 331 5.79 17.75 -16.12
C THR A 331 4.44 17.05 -15.96
N ASN A 332 4.12 16.58 -14.76
CA ASN A 332 2.78 16.07 -14.47
C ASN A 332 1.84 17.23 -14.09
N PRO A 333 0.85 17.59 -14.93
CA PRO A 333 -0.07 18.69 -14.64
C PRO A 333 -0.94 18.43 -13.41
N GLN A 334 -1.21 17.16 -13.06
CA GLN A 334 -1.96 16.84 -11.85
C GLN A 334 -1.16 17.20 -10.59
N THR A 335 0.16 17.01 -10.62
CA THR A 335 1.07 17.43 -9.55
C THR A 335 1.12 18.95 -9.44
N GLU A 336 1.17 19.67 -10.56
CA GLU A 336 1.13 21.15 -10.55
C GLU A 336 -0.17 21.68 -9.96
N ASN A 337 -1.31 21.15 -10.41
CA ASN A 337 -2.63 21.55 -9.93
C ASN A 337 -2.76 21.27 -8.43
N PHE A 338 -2.30 20.12 -7.97
CA PHE A 338 -2.34 19.75 -6.55
C PHE A 338 -1.45 20.66 -5.69
N CYS A 339 -0.22 20.92 -6.11
CA CYS A 339 0.69 21.84 -5.40
C CYS A 339 0.15 23.27 -5.38
N SER A 340 -0.40 23.74 -6.51
CA SER A 340 -1.01 25.07 -6.64
C SER A 340 -2.22 25.23 -5.72
N MET A 341 -3.12 24.24 -5.70
CA MET A 341 -4.28 24.20 -4.80
C MET A 341 -3.87 24.29 -3.32
N LEU A 342 -2.78 23.61 -2.94
CA LEU A 342 -2.27 23.63 -1.58
C LEU A 342 -1.34 24.81 -1.29
N GLU A 343 -1.08 25.70 -2.25
CA GLU A 343 -0.10 26.79 -2.16
C GLU A 343 1.27 26.31 -1.62
N ILE A 344 1.75 25.17 -2.12
CA ILE A 344 3.07 24.61 -1.79
C ILE A 344 3.98 24.55 -3.03
N PRO A 345 5.31 24.68 -2.86
CA PRO A 345 6.26 24.44 -3.93
C PRO A 345 6.08 23.07 -4.60
N ASN A 346 6.22 23.02 -5.92
CA ASN A 346 6.30 21.75 -6.65
C ASN A 346 7.75 21.24 -6.66
N LEU A 347 8.06 20.30 -5.76
CA LEU A 347 9.37 19.67 -5.64
C LEU A 347 9.52 18.40 -6.49
N VAL A 348 8.44 17.90 -7.07
CA VAL A 348 8.39 16.60 -7.77
C VAL A 348 8.63 16.76 -9.26
N ASN A 349 8.03 17.77 -9.89
CA ASN A 349 8.25 18.00 -11.32
C ASN A 349 9.69 18.51 -11.57
N PRO A 350 10.33 18.06 -12.67
CA PRO A 350 11.71 18.42 -12.99
C PRO A 350 11.89 19.93 -13.19
N GLN A 351 12.98 20.49 -12.65
CA GLN A 351 13.38 21.90 -12.75
C GLN A 351 14.64 22.08 -13.62
N PRO A 352 14.80 23.18 -14.39
CA PRO A 352 13.82 24.21 -14.72
C PRO A 352 12.90 23.77 -15.87
N TYR A 353 11.65 24.22 -15.83
CA TYR A 353 10.57 23.91 -16.79
C TYR A 353 10.84 24.31 -18.25
N GLU A 354 12.00 24.89 -18.57
CA GLU A 354 12.24 25.63 -19.82
C GLU A 354 12.41 24.76 -21.08
N ASN A 355 12.50 23.42 -20.98
CA ASN A 355 12.70 22.55 -22.15
C ASN A 355 11.94 21.21 -22.10
N LEU A 356 10.86 21.12 -21.32
CA LEU A 356 10.08 19.88 -21.20
C LEU A 356 8.94 19.88 -22.23
N THR A 357 8.96 18.91 -23.15
CA THR A 357 7.80 18.60 -23.99
C THR A 357 6.65 18.15 -23.10
N GLN A 358 5.59 18.97 -23.02
CA GLN A 358 4.33 18.48 -22.49
C GLN A 358 3.82 17.38 -23.44
N PRO A 359 3.43 16.19 -22.94
CA PRO A 359 2.74 15.23 -23.79
C PRO A 359 1.46 15.89 -24.31
N GLU A 360 1.32 15.98 -25.64
CA GLU A 360 0.14 16.56 -26.28
C GLU A 360 -1.11 15.80 -25.81
N TYR A 361 -1.95 16.48 -25.02
CA TYR A 361 -3.27 15.99 -24.68
C TYR A 361 -4.14 16.17 -25.92
N GLN A 362 -4.24 15.13 -26.77
CA GLN A 362 -5.18 15.13 -27.87
C GLN A 362 -6.60 14.99 -27.32
N GLY A 363 -7.17 16.11 -26.90
CA GLY A 363 -8.62 16.25 -26.73
C GLY A 363 -9.26 16.27 -28.11
N GLU A 364 -9.65 15.10 -28.61
CA GLU A 364 -10.62 15.08 -29.71
C GLU A 364 -11.94 15.58 -29.16
N GLY A 365 -12.29 16.82 -29.55
CA GLY A 365 -13.62 17.35 -29.37
C GLY A 365 -14.63 16.38 -29.98
N LEU A 366 -15.74 16.20 -29.27
CA LEU A 366 -16.93 15.50 -29.73
C LEU A 366 -17.33 15.98 -31.13
N THR A 367 -16.87 15.30 -32.18
CA THR A 367 -17.47 15.39 -33.50
C THR A 367 -18.64 14.45 -33.55
N SER A 368 -19.82 15.05 -33.47
CA SER A 368 -21.13 14.52 -33.79
C SER A 368 -21.12 13.67 -35.05
N LYS A 369 -21.09 12.33 -34.92
CA LYS A 369 -21.44 11.39 -35.99
C LYS A 369 -21.81 9.99 -35.48
N GLU A 370 -22.79 9.90 -34.59
CA GLU A 370 -23.61 8.68 -34.45
C GLU A 370 -25.08 9.07 -34.24
N GLN A 371 -25.66 9.59 -35.31
CA GLN A 371 -27.09 9.47 -35.61
C GLN A 371 -27.20 9.06 -37.08
N GLN A 372 -27.28 7.74 -37.32
CA GLN A 372 -28.17 7.10 -38.29
C GLN A 372 -28.08 5.59 -38.19
#